data_AF-C5Z3H0-F1
#
_entry.id   AF-C5Z3H0-F1
#
_cell.length_a   1.000
_cell.length_b   1.000
_cell.length_c   1.000
_cell.angle_alpha   90.00
_cell.angle_beta   90.00
_cell.angle_gamma   90.00
#
_symmetry.space_group_name_H-M   'P 1'
#
loop_
_entity.id
_entity.type
_entity.pdbx_description
1 polymer ?
#
loop_
_entity_poly.entity_id
_entity_poly.type
_entity_poly.pdbx_seq_one_letter_code
_entity_poly.pdbx_strand_id
1 'polypeptide(L)'
;MVRELRRIDNEEQRRSCFRKRRPTLFTMARDISEEFGAHVAVVAFSPTGEAHAFGGPTVDSVLRTHLPADGASSHPPFPSLDAAAETAGEATARVAGLRRDGEETKALVAKEWARVAATREKVKTAQATAQKKNWWEVDAEALGEEELPVFIRALELLKSDVKGRVDVVTSSRLNLPCREKKQQ
;
A
#
# COMPACT_ATOMS: atom_id res chain seq x y z
N MET A 1 -21.69 -29.74 11.96
CA MET A 1 -22.28 -29.12 13.17
C MET A 1 -22.82 -27.75 12.78
N VAL A 2 -24.14 -27.59 12.79
CA VAL A 2 -24.77 -26.27 12.66
C VAL A 2 -24.68 -25.61 14.04
N ARG A 3 -24.10 -24.41 14.12
CA ARG A 3 -24.12 -23.62 15.36
C ARG A 3 -25.46 -22.92 15.49
N GLU A 4 -26.04 -22.93 16.69
CA GLU A 4 -27.23 -22.14 17.00
C GLU A 4 -26.93 -20.64 16.84
N LEU A 5 -27.90 -19.88 16.31
CA LEU A 5 -27.83 -18.42 16.20
C LEU A 5 -28.18 -17.76 17.54
N ARG A 6 -27.29 -17.91 18.52
CA ARG A 6 -27.39 -17.33 19.86
C ARG A 6 -26.06 -16.67 20.25
N ARG A 7 -26.10 -15.86 21.31
CA ARG A 7 -24.89 -15.23 21.86
C ARG A 7 -23.90 -16.32 22.29
N ILE A 8 -22.63 -16.15 21.93
CA ILE A 8 -21.54 -17.00 22.41
C ILE A 8 -21.10 -16.49 23.79
N ASP A 9 -21.30 -17.30 24.82
CA ASP A 9 -20.97 -16.95 26.21
C ASP A 9 -19.46 -16.94 26.46
N ASN A 10 -18.75 -17.96 25.94
CA ASN A 10 -17.30 -18.02 26.01
C ASN A 10 -16.66 -16.85 25.24
N GLU A 11 -15.94 -15.99 25.96
CA GLU A 11 -15.39 -14.75 25.41
C GLU A 11 -14.32 -14.99 24.34
N GLU A 12 -13.44 -15.97 24.53
CA GLU A 12 -12.40 -16.31 23.56
C GLU A 12 -13.01 -16.83 22.25
N GLN A 13 -14.00 -17.72 22.37
CA GLN A 13 -14.74 -18.22 21.21
C GLN A 13 -15.51 -17.10 20.51
N ARG A 14 -16.12 -16.17 21.26
CA ARG A 14 -16.80 -15.00 20.71
C ARG A 14 -15.83 -14.10 19.95
N ARG A 15 -14.65 -13.81 20.52
CA ARG A 15 -13.59 -13.00 19.90
C ARG A 15 -13.05 -13.67 18.63
N SER A 16 -12.77 -14.97 18.69
CA SER A 16 -12.33 -15.76 17.53
C SER A 16 -13.38 -15.75 16.41
N CYS A 17 -14.65 -15.90 16.76
CA CYS A 17 -15.74 -15.81 15.78
C CYS A 17 -15.86 -14.44 15.16
N PHE A 18 -15.77 -13.37 15.95
CA PHE A 18 -15.78 -12.00 15.44
C PHE A 18 -14.64 -11.76 14.44
N ARG A 19 -13.41 -12.15 14.82
CA ARG A 19 -12.22 -12.03 13.95
C ARG A 19 -12.39 -12.77 12.61
N LYS A 20 -13.06 -13.92 12.60
CA LYS A 20 -13.31 -14.71 11.39
C LYS A 20 -14.49 -14.22 10.56
N ARG A 21 -15.60 -13.83 11.21
CA ARG A 21 -16.84 -13.44 10.52
C ARG A 21 -16.84 -12.01 10.03
N ARG A 22 -16.19 -11.09 10.74
CA ARG A 22 -16.14 -9.66 10.36
C ARG A 22 -15.56 -9.46 8.95
N PRO A 23 -14.40 -10.06 8.59
CA PRO A 23 -13.88 -9.94 7.23
C PRO A 23 -14.86 -10.45 6.18
N THR A 24 -15.49 -11.61 6.41
CA THR A 24 -16.51 -12.16 5.49
C THR A 24 -17.71 -11.22 5.33
N LEU A 25 -18.21 -10.66 6.42
CA LEU A 25 -19.31 -9.69 6.37
C LEU A 25 -18.92 -8.43 5.56
N PHE A 26 -17.69 -7.95 5.74
CA PHE A 26 -17.18 -6.79 5.01
C PHE A 26 -16.97 -7.10 3.53
N THR A 27 -16.51 -8.30 3.19
CA THR A 27 -16.43 -8.77 1.81
C THR A 27 -17.82 -8.80 1.18
N MET A 28 -18.82 -9.38 1.84
CA MET A 28 -20.19 -9.38 1.31
C MET A 28 -20.74 -7.97 1.09
N ALA A 29 -20.52 -7.06 2.04
CA ALA A 29 -20.95 -5.67 1.92
C ALA A 29 -20.24 -4.94 0.76
N ARG A 30 -18.95 -5.23 0.56
CA ARG A 30 -18.16 -4.75 -0.57
C ARG A 30 -18.71 -5.27 -1.89
N ASP A 31 -18.93 -6.57 -2.00
CA ASP A 31 -19.43 -7.22 -3.22
C ASP A 31 -20.79 -6.61 -3.60
N ILE A 32 -21.70 -6.44 -2.63
CA ILE A 32 -23.00 -5.77 -2.88
C ILE A 32 -22.82 -4.33 -3.36
N SER A 33 -21.90 -3.58 -2.75
CA SER A 33 -21.65 -2.19 -3.14
C SER A 33 -21.03 -2.09 -4.54
N GLU A 34 -20.07 -2.95 -4.87
CA GLU A 34 -19.39 -2.97 -6.17
C GLU A 34 -20.27 -3.51 -7.30
N GLU A 35 -21.04 -4.57 -7.07
CA GLU A 35 -21.86 -5.25 -8.09
C GLU A 35 -23.14 -4.46 -8.42
N PHE A 36 -23.79 -3.90 -7.40
CA PHE A 36 -25.07 -3.20 -7.57
C PHE A 36 -24.95 -1.68 -7.49
N GLY A 37 -23.75 -1.13 -7.28
CA GLY A 37 -23.56 0.31 -7.06
C GLY A 37 -24.28 0.82 -5.80
N ALA A 38 -24.56 -0.07 -4.85
CA ALA A 38 -25.33 0.27 -3.67
C ALA A 38 -24.47 1.05 -2.65
N HIS A 39 -25.08 2.08 -2.05
CA HIS A 39 -24.50 2.78 -0.91
C HIS A 39 -24.67 1.94 0.35
N VAL A 40 -23.59 1.34 0.84
CA VAL A 40 -23.63 0.39 1.97
C VAL A 40 -22.69 0.86 3.07
N ALA A 41 -23.17 0.89 4.31
CA ALA A 41 -22.34 1.06 5.49
C ALA A 41 -22.58 -0.09 6.48
N VAL A 42 -21.50 -0.73 6.94
CA VAL A 42 -21.54 -1.76 7.98
C VAL A 42 -20.61 -1.33 9.09
N VAL A 43 -21.15 -1.20 10.31
CA VAL A 43 -20.39 -0.90 11.52
C VAL A 43 -20.50 -2.09 12.48
N ALA A 44 -19.37 -2.64 12.89
CA ALA A 44 -19.28 -3.80 13.77
C ALA A 44 -18.35 -3.49 14.95
N PHE A 45 -18.89 -3.59 16.16
CA PHE A 45 -18.11 -3.42 17.39
C PHE A 45 -17.55 -4.77 17.84
N SER A 46 -16.26 -4.80 18.13
CA SER A 46 -15.61 -5.96 18.70
C SER A 46 -16.08 -6.18 20.15
N PRO A 47 -15.86 -7.38 20.73
CA PRO A 47 -16.17 -7.60 22.15
C PRO A 47 -15.42 -6.67 23.12
N THR A 48 -14.34 -6.00 22.66
CA THR A 48 -13.59 -5.01 23.45
C THR A 48 -14.08 -3.58 23.24
N GLY A 49 -15.16 -3.38 22.47
CA GLY A 49 -15.73 -2.07 22.18
C GLY A 49 -15.07 -1.33 21.01
N GLU A 50 -14.09 -1.94 20.34
CA GLU A 50 -13.43 -1.32 19.19
C GLU A 50 -14.34 -1.34 17.96
N ALA A 51 -14.53 -0.18 17.33
CA ALA A 51 -15.34 -0.05 16.13
C ALA A 51 -14.54 -0.46 14.89
N HIS A 52 -15.17 -1.28 14.05
CA HIS A 52 -14.69 -1.56 12.71
C HIS A 52 -15.80 -1.24 11.73
N ALA A 53 -15.48 -0.55 10.65
CA ALA A 53 -16.48 -0.14 9.69
C ALA A 53 -16.02 -0.39 8.25
N PHE A 54 -17.01 -0.66 7.40
CA PHE A 54 -16.90 -0.66 5.96
C PHE A 54 -17.95 0.29 5.40
N GLY A 55 -17.57 1.08 4.40
CA GLY A 55 -18.47 1.96 3.68
C GLY A 55 -18.15 1.96 2.20
N GLY A 56 -19.15 1.75 1.37
CA GLY A 56 -19.11 2.00 -0.07
C GLY A 56 -20.11 3.10 -0.39
N PRO A 57 -19.70 4.32 -0.74
CA PRO A 57 -18.32 4.79 -0.99
C PRO A 57 -17.49 5.12 0.25
N THR A 58 -18.09 5.69 1.31
CA THR A 58 -17.45 5.92 2.61
C THR A 58 -18.48 5.74 3.72
N VAL A 59 -18.04 5.42 4.94
CA VAL A 59 -18.95 5.23 6.09
C VAL A 59 -19.68 6.53 6.39
N ASP A 60 -18.96 7.64 6.51
CA ASP A 60 -19.51 8.95 6.86
C ASP A 60 -20.52 9.45 5.82
N SER A 61 -20.23 9.37 4.52
CA SER A 61 -21.14 9.85 3.48
C SER A 61 -22.45 9.06 3.46
N VAL A 62 -22.39 7.75 3.69
CA VAL A 62 -23.58 6.89 3.78
C VAL A 62 -24.36 7.19 5.06
N LEU A 63 -23.69 7.28 6.22
CA LEU A 63 -24.35 7.58 7.49
C LEU A 63 -25.03 8.95 7.48
N ARG A 64 -24.39 9.99 6.94
CA ARG A 64 -24.98 11.33 6.83
C ARG A 64 -26.22 11.36 5.94
N THR A 65 -26.27 10.49 4.93
CA THR A 65 -27.44 10.38 4.04
C THR A 65 -28.65 9.76 4.76
N HIS A 66 -28.42 8.85 5.71
CA HIS A 66 -29.48 8.09 6.39
C HIS A 66 -29.78 8.54 7.82
N LEU A 67 -28.86 9.27 8.46
CA LEU A 67 -29.05 9.95 9.73
C LEU A 67 -28.82 11.45 9.53
N PRO A 68 -29.76 12.17 8.88
CA PRO A 68 -29.73 13.62 8.89
C PRO A 68 -29.73 14.10 10.34
N ALA A 69 -28.85 15.04 10.67
CA ALA A 69 -28.69 15.55 12.02
C ALA A 69 -29.91 16.37 12.45
N ASP A 70 -31.01 15.72 12.82
CA ASP A 70 -32.15 16.36 13.47
C ASP A 70 -32.22 15.95 14.93
N GLY A 71 -31.60 16.79 15.77
CA GLY A 71 -31.65 16.66 17.22
C GLY A 71 -30.63 17.58 17.87
N ALA A 72 -31.05 18.80 18.19
CA ALA A 72 -30.35 19.71 19.08
C ALA A 72 -29.94 18.96 20.36
N SER A 73 -28.66 18.61 20.47
CA SER A 73 -28.02 18.32 21.75
C SER A 73 -27.15 19.52 22.10
N SER A 74 -27.39 20.06 23.29
CA SER A 74 -26.86 21.31 23.83
C SER A 74 -25.37 21.26 24.21
N HIS A 75 -24.53 20.64 23.40
CA HIS A 75 -23.08 20.69 23.58
C HIS A 75 -22.50 21.76 22.64
N PRO A 76 -21.66 22.69 23.13
CA PRO A 76 -21.15 23.75 22.29
C PRO A 76 -20.39 23.13 21.11
N PRO A 77 -20.60 23.64 19.89
CA PRO A 77 -19.96 23.11 18.71
C PRO A 77 -18.47 23.33 18.84
N PHE A 78 -17.70 22.25 18.73
CA PHE A 78 -16.33 22.41 18.27
C PHE A 78 -16.38 23.20 16.96
N PRO A 79 -15.64 24.31 16.83
CA PRO A 79 -15.80 25.18 15.70
C PRO A 79 -15.32 24.47 14.43
N SER A 80 -16.02 24.77 13.34
CA SER A 80 -15.70 24.57 11.92
C SER A 80 -15.74 23.13 11.36
N LEU A 81 -16.80 22.84 10.61
CA LEU A 81 -16.67 22.67 9.16
C LEU A 81 -18.04 22.85 8.44
N ASP A 82 -18.48 24.10 8.29
CA ASP A 82 -19.37 24.47 7.18
C ASP A 82 -18.58 24.48 5.87
N ALA A 83 -18.17 23.29 5.42
CA ALA A 83 -17.74 23.05 4.05
C ALA A 83 -18.53 21.86 3.55
N ALA A 84 -19.52 22.13 2.69
CA ALA A 84 -20.37 21.19 1.95
C ALA A 84 -20.23 19.72 2.40
N ALA A 85 -21.07 19.31 3.34
CA ALA A 85 -21.10 17.92 3.80
C ALA A 85 -21.35 17.01 2.58
N GLU A 86 -20.32 16.27 2.21
CA GLU A 86 -20.35 15.49 0.98
C GLU A 86 -21.47 14.44 1.02
N THR A 87 -22.29 14.44 -0.03
CA THR A 87 -23.34 13.43 -0.20
C THR A 87 -22.77 12.07 -0.58
N ALA A 88 -23.50 10.98 -0.34
CA ALA A 88 -23.06 9.66 -0.81
C ALA A 88 -22.84 9.62 -2.34
N GLY A 89 -23.61 10.38 -3.12
CA GLY A 89 -23.41 10.49 -4.57
C GLY A 89 -22.09 11.18 -4.95
N GLU A 90 -21.76 12.29 -4.30
CA GLU A 90 -20.48 12.97 -4.47
C GLU A 90 -19.31 12.06 -4.06
N ALA A 91 -19.44 11.35 -2.93
CA ALA A 91 -18.44 10.39 -2.45
C ALA A 91 -18.20 9.28 -3.45
N THR A 92 -19.27 8.75 -4.05
CA THR A 92 -19.17 7.77 -5.11
C THR A 92 -18.41 8.32 -6.32
N ALA A 93 -18.70 9.54 -6.75
CA ALA A 93 -18.01 10.18 -7.87
C ALA A 93 -16.51 10.39 -7.59
N ARG A 94 -16.16 10.88 -6.39
CA ARG A 94 -14.76 11.10 -6.01
C ARG A 94 -13.96 9.80 -5.89
N VAL A 95 -14.53 8.79 -5.23
CA VAL A 95 -13.89 7.47 -5.09
C VAL A 95 -13.72 6.80 -6.45
N ALA A 96 -14.69 6.93 -7.35
CA ALA A 96 -14.57 6.44 -8.73
C ALA A 96 -13.47 7.17 -9.51
N GLY A 97 -13.31 8.48 -9.32
CA GLY A 97 -12.20 9.26 -9.85
C GLY A 97 -10.85 8.71 -9.40
N LEU A 98 -10.66 8.59 -8.08
CA LEU A 98 -9.41 8.11 -7.50
C LEU A 98 -9.05 6.68 -7.95
N ARG A 99 -10.07 5.82 -8.13
CA ARG A 99 -9.86 4.45 -8.66
C ARG A 99 -9.31 4.48 -10.08
N ARG A 100 -9.87 5.34 -10.94
CA ARG A 100 -9.43 5.51 -12.34
C ARG A 100 -7.98 5.99 -12.39
N ASP A 101 -7.64 7.02 -11.62
CA ASP A 101 -6.28 7.58 -11.56
C ASP A 101 -5.28 6.52 -11.07
N GLY A 102 -5.70 5.69 -10.11
CA GLY A 102 -4.91 4.56 -9.62
C GLY A 102 -4.70 3.47 -10.66
N GLU A 103 -5.70 3.15 -11.47
CA GLU A 103 -5.61 2.19 -12.58
C GLU A 103 -4.70 2.71 -13.69
N GLU A 104 -4.81 3.99 -14.04
CA GLU A 104 -3.93 4.65 -15.01
C GLU A 104 -2.47 4.64 -14.54
N THR A 105 -2.23 5.02 -13.29
CA THR A 105 -0.87 4.99 -12.71
C THR A 105 -0.29 3.58 -12.73
N LYS A 106 -1.08 2.56 -12.38
CA LYS A 106 -0.65 1.15 -12.45
C LYS A 106 -0.31 0.73 -13.88
N ALA A 107 -1.10 1.16 -14.86
CA ALA A 107 -0.84 0.86 -16.26
C ALA A 107 0.45 1.52 -16.78
N LEU A 108 0.69 2.79 -16.41
CA LEU A 108 1.93 3.50 -16.73
C LEU A 108 3.14 2.81 -16.09
N VAL A 109 3.05 2.47 -14.81
CA VAL A 109 4.10 1.73 -14.10
C VAL A 109 4.36 0.38 -14.77
N ALA A 110 3.33 -0.39 -15.09
CA ALA A 110 3.49 -1.68 -15.77
C ALA A 110 4.17 -1.56 -17.14
N LYS A 111 3.79 -0.53 -17.92
CA LYS A 111 4.41 -0.23 -19.21
C LYS A 111 5.89 0.12 -19.05
N GLU A 112 6.23 0.96 -18.09
CA GLU A 112 7.61 1.35 -17.82
C GLU A 112 8.45 0.16 -17.32
N TRP A 113 7.90 -0.68 -16.45
CA TRP A 113 8.55 -1.93 -16.01
C TRP A 113 8.80 -2.87 -17.18
N ALA A 114 7.84 -3.03 -18.09
CA ALA A 114 8.01 -3.83 -19.30
C ALA A 114 9.11 -3.26 -20.21
N ARG A 115 9.18 -1.93 -20.39
CA ARG A 115 10.25 -1.28 -21.14
C ARG A 115 11.61 -1.56 -20.50
N VAL A 116 11.76 -1.33 -19.19
CA VAL A 116 13.01 -1.57 -18.47
C VAL A 116 13.42 -3.04 -18.51
N ALA A 117 12.46 -3.97 -18.41
CA ALA A 117 12.73 -5.40 -18.53
C ALA A 117 13.25 -5.76 -19.93
N ALA A 118 12.60 -5.27 -20.99
CA ALA A 118 13.06 -5.48 -22.36
C ALA A 118 14.46 -4.90 -22.59
N THR A 119 14.72 -3.68 -22.12
CA THR A 119 16.04 -3.05 -22.16
C THR A 119 17.09 -3.87 -21.43
N ARG A 120 16.76 -4.41 -20.25
CA ARG A 120 17.66 -5.27 -19.48
C ARG A 120 18.04 -6.55 -20.23
N GLU A 121 17.10 -7.17 -20.94
CA GLU A 121 17.39 -8.36 -21.75
C GLU A 121 18.35 -8.03 -22.91
N LYS A 122 18.24 -6.84 -23.51
CA LYS A 122 19.20 -6.38 -24.53
C LYS A 122 20.60 -6.15 -23.94
N VAL A 123 20.71 -5.55 -22.75
CA VAL A 123 22.00 -5.41 -22.04
C VAL A 123 22.61 -6.79 -21.74
N LYS A 124 21.81 -7.76 -21.30
CA LYS A 124 22.29 -9.14 -21.10
C LYS A 124 22.73 -9.80 -22.40
N THR A 125 22.06 -9.50 -23.51
CA THR A 125 22.46 -10.01 -24.83
C THR A 125 23.81 -9.41 -25.23
N ALA A 126 23.99 -8.10 -25.07
CA ALA A 126 25.28 -7.44 -25.30
C ALA A 126 26.39 -8.00 -24.39
N GLN A 127 26.06 -8.30 -23.12
CA GLN A 127 26.96 -8.97 -22.18
C GLN A 127 27.41 -10.34 -22.69
N ALA A 128 26.48 -11.16 -23.18
CA ALA A 128 26.79 -12.48 -23.72
C ALA A 128 27.66 -12.38 -24.98
N THR A 129 27.32 -11.47 -25.91
CA THR A 129 28.09 -11.22 -27.14
C THR A 129 29.52 -10.76 -26.84
N ALA A 130 29.69 -9.86 -25.86
CA ALA A 130 30.99 -9.35 -25.43
C ALA A 130 31.75 -10.30 -24.49
N GLN A 131 31.19 -11.49 -24.20
CA GLN A 131 31.75 -12.50 -23.28
C GLN A 131 32.12 -11.91 -21.90
N LYS A 132 31.32 -10.97 -21.40
CA LYS A 132 31.56 -10.31 -20.12
C LYS A 132 30.94 -11.08 -18.97
N LYS A 133 31.66 -11.17 -17.85
CA LYS A 133 31.17 -11.89 -16.67
C LYS A 133 30.11 -11.08 -15.94
N ASN A 134 30.31 -9.77 -15.86
CA ASN A 134 29.41 -8.87 -15.14
C ASN A 134 28.66 -7.95 -16.10
N TRP A 135 27.43 -7.60 -15.75
CA TRP A 135 26.58 -6.76 -16.59
C TRP A 135 27.12 -5.33 -16.75
N TRP A 136 27.88 -4.81 -15.76
CA TRP A 136 28.50 -3.48 -15.81
C TRP A 136 29.81 -3.42 -16.62
N GLU A 137 30.30 -4.56 -17.14
CA GLU A 137 31.50 -4.62 -17.99
C GLU A 137 31.18 -4.51 -19.49
N VAL A 138 29.88 -4.38 -19.83
CA VAL A 138 29.42 -4.17 -21.20
C VAL A 138 29.91 -2.80 -21.69
N ASP A 139 30.46 -2.77 -22.91
CA ASP A 139 30.87 -1.53 -23.54
C ASP A 139 29.63 -0.64 -23.82
N ALA A 140 29.71 0.63 -23.44
CA ALA A 140 28.64 1.58 -23.66
C ALA A 140 28.37 1.80 -25.16
N GLU A 141 29.40 1.70 -26.00
CA GLU A 141 29.28 1.82 -27.47
C GLU A 141 28.54 0.63 -28.10
N ALA A 142 28.40 -0.48 -27.37
CA ALA A 142 27.64 -1.65 -27.81
C ALA A 142 26.15 -1.58 -27.42
N LEU A 143 25.73 -0.53 -26.69
CA LEU A 143 24.36 -0.28 -26.27
C LEU A 143 23.71 0.80 -27.15
N GLY A 144 22.43 0.62 -27.49
CA GLY A 144 21.68 1.65 -28.21
C GLY A 144 21.15 2.75 -27.30
N GLU A 145 20.56 3.77 -27.92
CA GLU A 145 20.04 4.97 -27.24
C GLU A 145 19.00 4.67 -26.16
N GLU A 146 18.19 3.63 -26.35
CA GLU A 146 17.15 3.19 -25.42
C GLU A 146 17.73 2.42 -24.22
N GLU A 147 18.90 1.81 -24.39
CA GLU A 147 19.58 1.02 -23.38
C GLU A 147 20.40 1.87 -22.42
N LEU A 148 21.01 2.93 -22.93
CA LEU A 148 21.92 3.80 -22.16
C LEU A 148 21.28 4.41 -20.90
N PRO A 149 20.06 4.98 -20.90
CA PRO A 149 19.46 5.54 -19.69
C PRO A 149 19.21 4.50 -18.60
N VAL A 150 18.88 3.26 -18.98
CA VAL A 150 18.69 2.16 -18.02
C VAL A 150 20.03 1.71 -17.47
N PHE A 151 21.06 1.64 -18.33
CA PHE A 151 22.42 1.28 -17.94
C PHE A 151 23.04 2.31 -16.98
N ILE A 152 22.92 3.61 -17.28
CA ILE A 152 23.39 4.70 -16.40
C ILE A 152 22.74 4.62 -15.03
N ARG A 153 21.40 4.51 -14.97
CA ARG A 153 20.69 4.38 -13.69
C ARG A 153 21.15 3.16 -12.89
N ALA A 154 21.40 2.03 -13.57
CA ALA A 154 21.89 0.83 -12.91
C ALA A 154 23.30 1.04 -12.34
N LEU A 155 24.20 1.73 -13.06
CA LEU A 155 25.54 2.07 -12.57
C LEU A 155 25.51 3.05 -11.40
N GLU A 156 24.60 4.03 -11.42
CA GLU A 156 24.40 4.96 -10.29
C GLU A 156 23.90 4.25 -9.03
N LEU A 157 22.96 3.30 -9.19
CA LEU A 157 22.50 2.45 -8.10
C LEU A 157 23.64 1.59 -7.55
N LEU A 158 24.42 0.94 -8.43
CA LEU A 158 25.57 0.15 -8.03
C LEU A 158 26.60 1.00 -7.27
N LYS A 159 26.91 2.21 -7.75
CA LYS A 159 27.81 3.15 -7.09
C LYS A 159 27.31 3.53 -5.69
N SER A 160 26.00 3.77 -5.56
CA SER A 160 25.37 4.14 -4.28
C SER A 160 25.39 2.98 -3.28
N ASP A 161 25.09 1.77 -3.73
CA ASP A 161 25.15 0.55 -2.92
C ASP A 161 26.57 0.25 -2.43
N VAL A 162 27.56 0.35 -3.32
CA VAL A 162 28.97 0.18 -2.97
C VAL A 162 29.40 1.24 -1.95
N LYS A 163 29.03 2.50 -2.16
CA LYS A 163 29.33 3.59 -1.23
C LYS A 163 28.73 3.32 0.15
N GLY A 164 27.45 2.94 0.23
CA GLY A 164 26.80 2.62 1.49
C GLY A 164 27.49 1.48 2.24
N ARG A 165 27.93 0.44 1.53
CA ARG A 165 28.71 -0.66 2.14
C ARG A 165 30.07 -0.22 2.65
N VAL A 166 30.76 0.63 1.89
CA VAL A 166 32.03 1.22 2.33
C VAL A 166 31.80 2.00 3.61
N ASP A 167 30.83 2.91 3.65
CA ASP A 167 30.52 3.76 4.81
C ASP A 167 30.21 2.93 6.07
N VAL A 168 29.48 1.81 5.93
CA VAL A 168 29.22 0.86 7.03
C VAL A 168 30.51 0.24 7.54
N VAL A 169 31.40 -0.20 6.65
CA VAL A 169 32.69 -0.81 7.03
C VAL A 169 33.60 0.23 7.69
N THR A 170 33.66 1.46 7.18
CA THR A 170 34.47 2.54 7.77
C THR A 170 33.93 2.92 9.15
N SER A 171 32.62 3.03 9.31
CA SER A 171 31.99 3.33 10.60
C SER A 171 32.19 2.20 11.61
N SER A 172 32.15 0.94 11.16
CA SER A 172 32.41 -0.21 12.03
C SER A 172 33.86 -0.25 12.51
N ARG A 173 34.82 0.13 11.65
CA ARG A 173 36.25 0.23 12.01
C ARG A 173 36.52 1.35 13.02
N LEU A 174 35.78 2.46 12.96
CA LEU A 174 35.89 3.57 13.90
C LEU A 174 35.27 3.27 15.28
N ASN A 175 34.38 2.26 15.36
CA ASN A 175 33.72 1.83 16.59
C ASN A 175 34.42 0.66 17.32
N LEU A 176 35.59 0.19 16.84
CA LEU A 176 36.38 -0.84 17.53
C LEU A 176 37.33 -0.18 18.55
N PRO A 177 37.19 -0.47 19.86
CA PRO A 177 38.16 -0.01 20.86
C PRO A 177 39.51 -0.67 20.59
N CYS A 178 40.54 0.16 20.50
CA CYS A 178 41.93 -0.24 20.29
C CYS A 178 42.34 -1.24 21.40
N ARG A 179 42.48 -2.53 21.08
CA ARG A 179 43.15 -3.49 21.98
C ARG A 179 44.65 -3.24 21.90
N GLU A 180 45.14 -2.33 22.74
CA GLU A 180 46.55 -2.26 23.06
C GLU A 180 46.98 -3.60 23.67
N LYS A 181 47.81 -4.35 22.94
CA LYS A 181 48.52 -5.50 23.49
C LYS A 181 49.61 -4.96 24.41
N LYS A 182 49.42 -5.07 25.73
CA LYS A 182 50.52 -5.05 26.70
C LYS A 182 51.35 -6.31 26.48
N GLN A 183 52.50 -6.16 25.82
CA GLN A 183 53.58 -7.14 25.86
C GLN A 183 54.32 -6.94 27.19
N GLN A 184 54.48 -8.04 27.92
CA GLN A 184 55.21 -8.15 29.18
C GLN A 184 56.64 -8.63 28.90
#